data_AF-A0A382J7P0-F1
#
_entry.id   AF-A0A382J7P0-F1
#
_cell.length_a   1.000
_cell.length_b   1.000
_cell.length_c   1.000
_cell.angle_alpha   90.00
_cell.angle_beta   90.00
_cell.angle_gamma   90.00
#
_symmetry.space_group_name_H-M   'P 1'
#
loop_
_entity.id
_entity.type
_entity.pdbx_description
1 polymer ?
#
loop_
_entity_poly.entity_id
_entity_poly.type
_entity_poly.pdbx_seq_one_letter_code
_entity_poly.pdbx_strand_id
1 'polypeptide(L)'
;VGRININWRILRNADVLIYSHIGASYIKECLDRKWTSGIIDAKTRIVYIHPFVIIWTVYAYWKKKTSVNHRYWKRANFRILQEYALIKISKAKVVTTFVDNSYRFNVLSRLFQESGIRFYGIQNGIRGPEVSLAPDNYLLTNYFCFGNEVKDLYEKSQCQVDNYFIVGSLKDGIYRRRQEIAVPQKYDICFLSQFREARFEHGSSREMPGLRENTILLLDYIQRFCRENNLSWCIAGSCKPQELAKEYRWFLRRLSRKDVAFIPNDEVTFSTYQAIDSSRLTITISST
;
A
#
# COMPACT_ATOMS: atom_id res chain seq x y z
N VAL A 1 -4.03 -2.51 26.32
CA VAL A 1 -4.63 -3.80 25.86
C VAL A 1 -5.85 -3.45 25.02
N GLY A 2 -5.81 -3.68 23.70
CA GLY A 2 -6.91 -3.30 22.79
C GLY A 2 -8.14 -4.19 22.98
N ARG A 3 -9.35 -3.62 22.89
CA ARG A 3 -10.61 -4.36 22.94
C ARG A 3 -10.63 -5.44 21.84
N ILE A 4 -10.93 -6.68 22.23
CA ILE A 4 -11.22 -7.77 21.29
C ILE A 4 -12.67 -7.60 20.87
N ASN A 5 -12.91 -7.47 19.57
CA ASN A 5 -14.26 -7.40 19.04
C ASN A 5 -14.74 -8.79 18.67
N ILE A 6 -15.96 -9.13 19.08
CA ILE A 6 -16.58 -10.41 18.73
C ILE A 6 -17.52 -10.16 17.55
N ASN A 7 -17.42 -10.98 16.51
CA ASN A 7 -18.29 -10.88 15.33
C ASN A 7 -19.02 -12.20 15.09
N TRP A 8 -20.34 -12.11 15.02
CA TRP A 8 -21.24 -13.22 14.72
C TRP A 8 -21.64 -13.28 13.25
N ARG A 9 -21.35 -12.24 12.45
CA ARG A 9 -21.74 -12.19 11.04
C ARG A 9 -20.77 -13.01 10.19
N ILE A 10 -21.34 -13.69 9.22
CA ILE A 10 -20.60 -14.39 8.17
C ILE A 10 -20.32 -13.43 7.02
N LEU A 11 -19.20 -13.64 6.32
CA LEU A 11 -18.96 -12.93 5.07
C LEU A 11 -19.94 -13.44 4.01
N ARG A 12 -20.56 -12.53 3.27
CA ARG A 12 -21.37 -12.91 2.10
C ARG A 12 -20.48 -13.55 1.03
N ASN A 13 -21.08 -14.37 0.18
CA ASN A 13 -20.40 -14.91 -1.00
C ASN A 13 -19.86 -13.76 -1.85
N ALA A 14 -18.62 -13.89 -2.31
CA ALA A 14 -17.97 -12.92 -3.16
C ALA A 14 -17.01 -13.63 -4.10
N ASP A 15 -16.96 -13.25 -5.38
CA ASP A 15 -15.98 -13.79 -6.31
C ASP A 15 -14.57 -13.30 -5.98
N VAL A 16 -14.45 -12.03 -5.55
CA VAL A 16 -13.19 -11.38 -5.18
C VAL A 16 -13.23 -10.92 -3.73
N LEU A 17 -12.28 -11.38 -2.91
CA LEU A 17 -12.07 -10.87 -1.57
C LEU A 17 -10.90 -9.91 -1.50
N ILE A 18 -11.15 -8.75 -0.93
CA ILE A 18 -10.13 -7.74 -0.65
C ILE A 18 -9.73 -7.86 0.82
N TYR A 19 -8.48 -8.21 1.06
CA TYR A 19 -7.92 -8.42 2.38
C TYR A 19 -7.40 -7.08 2.92
N SER A 20 -8.21 -6.41 3.76
CA SER A 20 -8.09 -5.04 4.29
C SER A 20 -8.96 -4.00 3.58
N HIS A 21 -9.39 -2.99 4.34
CA HIS A 21 -10.02 -1.78 3.81
C HIS A 21 -9.04 -0.84 3.11
N ILE A 22 -7.73 -0.95 3.41
CA ILE A 22 -6.70 -0.12 2.76
C ILE A 22 -6.67 -0.45 1.27
N GLY A 23 -6.85 0.57 0.43
CA GLY A 23 -6.82 0.46 -1.03
C GLY A 23 -7.98 -0.33 -1.63
N ALA A 24 -8.98 -0.72 -0.82
CA ALA A 24 -10.11 -1.48 -1.32
C ALA A 24 -10.95 -0.70 -2.34
N SER A 25 -11.02 0.63 -2.21
CA SER A 25 -11.66 1.49 -3.21
C SER A 25 -10.98 1.40 -4.57
N TYR A 26 -9.64 1.50 -4.61
CA TYR A 26 -8.86 1.37 -5.85
C TYR A 26 -9.04 0.02 -6.52
N ILE A 27 -8.99 -1.07 -5.73
CA ILE A 27 -9.21 -2.41 -6.27
C ILE A 27 -10.64 -2.53 -6.83
N LYS A 28 -11.66 -2.08 -6.08
CA LYS A 28 -13.07 -2.15 -6.52
C LYS A 28 -13.33 -1.38 -7.80
N GLU A 29 -12.71 -0.22 -7.97
CA GLU A 29 -12.82 0.58 -9.18
C GLU A 29 -12.27 -0.14 -10.42
N CYS A 30 -11.28 -1.01 -10.24
CA CYS A 30 -10.72 -1.82 -11.31
C CYS A 30 -11.50 -3.11 -11.59
N LEU A 31 -12.47 -3.48 -10.75
CA LEU A 31 -13.29 -4.67 -10.97
C LEU A 31 -14.45 -4.37 -11.91
N ASP A 32 -14.62 -5.21 -12.93
CA ASP A 32 -15.81 -5.21 -13.77
C ASP A 32 -17.06 -5.51 -12.92
N ARG A 33 -18.20 -4.86 -13.25
CA ARG A 33 -19.46 -4.91 -12.50
C ARG A 33 -20.02 -6.33 -12.35
N LYS A 34 -19.63 -7.26 -13.22
CA LYS A 34 -20.03 -8.67 -13.13
C LYS A 34 -19.43 -9.40 -11.92
N TRP A 35 -18.35 -8.91 -11.35
CA TRP A 35 -17.68 -9.55 -10.22
C TRP A 35 -18.21 -9.04 -8.89
N THR A 36 -18.67 -9.95 -8.04
CA THR A 36 -19.02 -9.60 -6.67
C THR A 36 -17.75 -9.46 -5.81
N SER A 37 -17.70 -8.43 -4.95
CA SER A 37 -16.55 -8.21 -4.06
C SER A 37 -16.93 -8.12 -2.59
N GLY A 38 -16.09 -8.70 -1.73
CA GLY A 38 -16.18 -8.64 -0.27
C GLY A 38 -14.89 -8.10 0.34
N ILE A 39 -14.94 -7.62 1.59
CA ILE A 39 -13.76 -7.14 2.31
C ILE A 39 -13.59 -7.95 3.59
N ILE A 40 -12.39 -8.46 3.83
CA ILE A 40 -11.98 -9.00 5.13
C ILE A 40 -11.28 -7.88 5.90
N ASP A 41 -11.79 -7.53 7.09
CA ASP A 41 -11.09 -6.60 7.98
C ASP A 41 -9.90 -7.29 8.64
N ALA A 42 -8.75 -7.19 7.98
CA ALA A 42 -7.51 -7.73 8.47
C ALA A 42 -6.89 -6.88 9.60
N LYS A 43 -7.32 -5.64 9.89
CA LYS A 43 -6.65 -4.84 10.94
C LYS A 43 -7.23 -5.10 12.31
N THR A 44 -8.55 -5.02 12.45
CA THR A 44 -9.23 -5.08 13.75
C THR A 44 -9.06 -6.45 14.39
N ARG A 45 -8.75 -6.52 15.69
CA ARG A 45 -8.69 -7.80 16.44
C ARG A 45 -10.10 -8.35 16.62
N ILE A 46 -10.62 -8.96 15.56
CA ILE A 46 -11.94 -9.58 15.52
C ILE A 46 -11.78 -11.08 15.75
N VAL A 47 -12.58 -11.62 16.66
CA VAL A 47 -12.78 -13.06 16.82
C VAL A 47 -14.15 -13.40 16.25
N TYR A 48 -14.16 -14.24 15.23
CA TYR A 48 -15.38 -14.71 14.58
C TYR A 48 -15.88 -15.97 15.26
N ILE A 49 -17.14 -15.96 15.68
CA ILE A 49 -17.77 -17.08 16.43
C ILE A 49 -19.03 -17.62 15.77
N HIS A 50 -19.25 -17.29 14.49
CA HIS A 50 -20.28 -17.92 13.70
C HIS A 50 -20.02 -19.45 13.58
N PRO A 51 -21.02 -20.34 13.74
CA PRO A 51 -20.83 -21.79 13.74
C PRO A 51 -20.02 -22.33 12.54
N PHE A 52 -20.34 -21.93 11.31
CA PHE A 52 -19.55 -22.30 10.13
C PHE A 52 -18.08 -21.86 10.20
N VAL A 53 -17.79 -20.67 10.75
CA VAL A 53 -16.40 -20.21 10.92
C VAL A 53 -15.69 -21.08 11.93
N ILE A 54 -16.35 -21.45 13.04
CA ILE A 54 -15.79 -22.35 14.05
C ILE A 54 -15.50 -23.73 13.43
N ILE A 55 -16.45 -24.33 12.71
CA ILE A 55 -16.27 -25.63 12.04
C ILE A 55 -15.04 -25.61 11.13
N TRP A 56 -14.93 -24.61 10.25
CA TRP A 56 -13.79 -24.48 9.35
C TRP A 56 -12.49 -24.15 10.08
N THR A 57 -12.55 -23.43 11.20
CA THR A 57 -11.37 -23.14 12.03
C THR A 57 -10.86 -24.41 12.71
N VAL A 58 -11.76 -25.26 13.22
CA VAL A 58 -11.42 -26.57 13.79
C VAL A 58 -10.83 -27.48 12.71
N TYR A 59 -11.43 -27.51 11.51
CA TYR A 59 -10.88 -28.23 10.36
C TYR A 59 -9.46 -27.73 10.02
N ALA A 60 -9.26 -26.42 9.94
CA ALA A 60 -7.96 -25.81 9.66
C ALA A 60 -6.93 -26.13 10.76
N TYR A 61 -7.36 -26.18 12.02
CA TYR A 61 -6.53 -26.60 13.15
C TYR A 61 -6.14 -28.08 13.05
N TRP A 62 -7.08 -28.96 12.71
CA TRP A 62 -6.81 -30.38 12.47
C TRP A 62 -5.84 -30.58 11.30
N LYS A 63 -6.05 -29.89 10.17
CA LYS A 63 -5.11 -29.85 9.04
C LYS A 63 -3.73 -29.38 9.48
N LYS A 64 -3.64 -28.34 10.31
CA LYS A 64 -2.37 -27.87 10.86
C LYS A 64 -1.61 -28.95 11.63
N LYS A 65 -2.31 -29.79 12.40
CA LYS A 65 -1.69 -30.89 13.18
C LYS A 65 -1.28 -32.07 12.32
N THR A 66 -2.06 -32.40 11.29
CA THR A 66 -1.83 -33.56 10.42
C THR A 66 -0.94 -33.29 9.22
N SER A 67 -0.76 -32.03 8.83
CA SER A 67 0.11 -31.65 7.71
C SER A 67 1.58 -31.64 8.12
N VAL A 68 2.14 -32.83 8.35
CA VAL A 68 3.51 -33.05 8.86
C VAL A 68 4.57 -32.35 7.99
N ASN A 69 4.31 -32.21 6.68
CA ASN A 69 5.28 -31.71 5.69
C ASN A 69 5.06 -30.26 5.22
N HIS A 70 4.03 -29.57 5.71
CA HIS A 70 3.68 -28.27 5.14
C HIS A 70 4.09 -27.13 6.07
N ARG A 71 5.30 -26.59 5.84
CA ARG A 71 5.91 -25.52 6.65
C ARG A 71 4.99 -24.32 6.94
N TYR A 72 4.08 -24.01 6.02
CA TYR A 72 3.17 -22.88 6.16
C TYR A 72 2.03 -23.12 7.16
N TRP A 73 1.59 -24.37 7.36
CA TRP A 73 0.59 -24.69 8.38
C TRP A 73 1.14 -24.47 9.79
N LYS A 74 2.44 -24.73 10.01
CA LYS A 74 3.12 -24.45 11.28
C LYS A 74 3.16 -22.93 11.58
N ARG A 75 3.33 -22.11 10.53
CA ARG A 75 3.32 -20.63 10.57
C ARG A 75 1.93 -20.02 10.84
N ALA A 76 0.84 -20.79 10.69
CA ALA A 76 -0.53 -20.32 10.86
C ALA A 76 -0.93 -20.22 12.35
N ASN A 77 -1.06 -19.01 12.87
CA ASN A 77 -1.64 -18.76 14.21
C ASN A 77 -3.19 -18.82 14.17
N PHE A 78 -3.84 -18.77 15.33
CA PHE A 78 -5.31 -18.84 15.43
C PHE A 78 -6.03 -17.83 14.53
N ARG A 79 -5.48 -16.63 14.39
CA ARG A 79 -6.07 -15.59 13.53
C ARG A 79 -6.00 -15.97 12.05
N ILE A 80 -4.88 -16.52 11.59
CA ILE A 80 -4.75 -17.06 10.22
C ILE A 80 -5.76 -18.20 10.01
N LEU A 81 -6.00 -19.06 11.00
CA LEU A 81 -6.99 -20.14 10.88
C LEU A 81 -8.42 -19.62 10.75
N GLN A 82 -8.78 -18.55 11.48
CA GLN A 82 -10.09 -17.90 11.30
C GLN A 82 -10.21 -17.23 9.93
N GLU A 83 -9.15 -16.57 9.45
CA GLU A 83 -9.16 -15.95 8.13
C GLU A 83 -9.21 -16.99 7.01
N TYR A 84 -8.55 -18.13 7.18
CA TYR A 84 -8.69 -19.29 6.31
C TYR A 84 -10.17 -19.75 6.24
N ALA A 85 -10.84 -19.86 7.39
CA ALA A 85 -12.25 -20.23 7.45
C ALA A 85 -13.14 -19.23 6.71
N LEU A 86 -12.92 -17.92 6.91
CA LEU A 86 -13.68 -16.88 6.21
C LEU A 86 -13.52 -16.96 4.68
N ILE A 87 -12.29 -17.19 4.21
CA ILE A 87 -12.02 -17.32 2.77
C ILE A 87 -12.71 -18.57 2.21
N LYS A 88 -12.64 -19.72 2.90
CA LYS A 88 -13.37 -20.93 2.48
C LYS A 88 -14.87 -20.73 2.39
N ILE A 89 -15.45 -20.07 3.39
CA ILE A 89 -16.89 -19.80 3.47
C ILE A 89 -17.35 -18.84 2.37
N SER A 90 -16.55 -17.82 2.04
CA SER A 90 -16.90 -16.81 1.04
C SER A 90 -17.03 -17.35 -0.38
N LYS A 91 -16.51 -18.56 -0.65
CA LYS A 91 -16.41 -19.17 -1.98
C LYS A 91 -15.68 -18.29 -3.00
N ALA A 92 -14.74 -17.47 -2.52
CA ALA A 92 -13.94 -16.61 -3.38
C ALA A 92 -13.08 -17.38 -4.35
N LYS A 93 -12.98 -16.84 -5.57
CA LYS A 93 -12.07 -17.32 -6.62
C LYS A 93 -10.73 -16.60 -6.53
N VAL A 94 -10.78 -15.34 -6.11
CA VAL A 94 -9.60 -14.46 -5.98
C VAL A 94 -9.58 -13.81 -4.61
N VAL A 95 -8.41 -13.76 -4.00
CA VAL A 95 -8.13 -12.99 -2.78
C VAL A 95 -6.99 -12.02 -3.08
N THR A 96 -7.18 -10.74 -2.83
CA THR A 96 -6.19 -9.71 -3.16
C THR A 96 -6.00 -8.72 -2.03
N THR A 97 -4.87 -8.03 -2.00
CA THR A 97 -4.59 -6.99 -1.01
C THR A 97 -3.80 -5.85 -1.63
N PHE A 98 -4.06 -4.63 -1.14
CA PHE A 98 -3.23 -3.45 -1.38
C PHE A 98 -2.33 -3.12 -0.18
N VAL A 99 -2.26 -4.03 0.80
CA VAL A 99 -1.43 -3.87 1.99
C VAL A 99 -0.08 -4.50 1.73
N ASP A 100 0.96 -3.68 1.86
CA ASP A 100 2.34 -4.14 1.77
C ASP A 100 2.63 -5.18 2.86
N ASN A 101 3.33 -6.25 2.47
CA ASN A 101 4.10 -7.13 3.36
C ASN A 101 3.30 -7.78 4.50
N SER A 102 2.01 -7.99 4.29
CA SER A 102 1.14 -8.64 5.27
C SER A 102 1.52 -10.11 5.45
N TYR A 103 2.28 -10.42 6.51
CA TYR A 103 2.68 -11.79 6.86
C TYR A 103 1.50 -12.78 6.84
N ARG A 104 0.33 -12.38 7.36
CA ARG A 104 -0.84 -13.26 7.39
C ARG A 104 -1.40 -13.53 6.00
N PHE A 105 -1.45 -12.51 5.14
CA PHE A 105 -1.83 -12.69 3.74
C PHE A 105 -0.84 -13.61 3.00
N ASN A 106 0.45 -13.40 3.23
CA ASN A 106 1.53 -14.24 2.70
C ASN A 106 1.34 -15.71 3.07
N VAL A 107 1.16 -16.02 4.37
CA VAL A 107 0.91 -17.39 4.82
C VAL A 107 -0.38 -17.95 4.22
N LEU A 108 -1.47 -17.18 4.20
CA LEU A 108 -2.75 -17.61 3.60
C LEU A 108 -2.58 -17.96 2.12
N SER A 109 -1.86 -17.15 1.35
CA SER A 109 -1.63 -17.41 -0.08
C SER A 109 -1.00 -18.79 -0.32
N ARG A 110 -0.10 -19.22 0.57
CA ARG A 110 0.53 -20.55 0.54
C ARG A 110 -0.39 -21.67 1.01
N LEU A 111 -1.24 -21.42 2.01
CA LEU A 111 -2.22 -22.42 2.47
C LEU A 111 -3.31 -22.74 1.44
N PHE A 112 -3.55 -21.83 0.49
CA PHE A 112 -4.57 -21.98 -0.55
C PHE A 112 -3.99 -22.36 -1.92
N GLN A 113 -2.69 -22.60 -2.04
CA GLN A 113 -2.02 -22.84 -3.32
C GLN A 113 -2.63 -24.01 -4.14
N GLU A 114 -3.07 -25.07 -3.45
CA GLU A 114 -3.68 -26.26 -4.08
C GLU A 114 -5.23 -26.18 -4.16
N SER A 115 -5.83 -25.08 -3.71
CA SER A 115 -7.29 -25.00 -3.55
C SER A 115 -8.04 -24.47 -4.78
N GLY A 116 -7.33 -24.02 -5.81
CA GLY A 116 -7.89 -23.29 -6.95
C GLY A 116 -8.17 -21.80 -6.70
N ILE A 117 -8.10 -21.32 -5.44
CA ILE A 117 -8.26 -19.91 -5.09
C ILE A 117 -6.94 -19.17 -5.35
N ARG A 118 -6.99 -18.10 -6.15
CA ARG A 118 -5.79 -17.32 -6.51
C ARG A 118 -5.57 -16.15 -5.57
N PHE A 119 -4.33 -15.95 -5.16
CA PHE A 119 -3.94 -14.84 -4.30
C PHE A 119 -3.06 -13.86 -5.06
N TYR A 120 -3.38 -12.56 -4.99
CA TYR A 120 -2.61 -11.49 -5.63
C TYR A 120 -2.28 -10.38 -4.63
N GLY A 121 -1.00 -10.22 -4.31
CA GLY A 121 -0.52 -9.00 -3.66
C GLY A 121 -0.41 -7.88 -4.68
N ILE A 122 -0.97 -6.71 -4.39
CA ILE A 122 -0.79 -5.50 -5.20
C ILE A 122 0.09 -4.56 -4.38
N GLN A 123 1.23 -4.18 -4.95
CA GLN A 123 2.19 -3.32 -4.27
C GLN A 123 1.63 -1.90 -4.05
N ASN A 124 1.89 -1.37 -2.86
CA ASN A 124 1.55 -0.01 -2.45
C ASN A 124 2.81 0.81 -2.05
N GLY A 125 4.01 0.25 -2.16
CA GLY A 125 5.27 0.98 -2.02
C GLY A 125 6.51 0.10 -2.16
N ILE A 126 7.65 0.71 -2.47
CA ILE A 126 8.95 0.02 -2.45
C ILE A 126 9.50 0.03 -1.03
N ARG A 127 9.76 -1.15 -0.45
CA ARG A 127 10.16 -1.33 0.95
C ARG A 127 11.59 -1.86 1.07
N GLY A 128 12.55 -1.15 0.47
CA GLY A 128 13.95 -1.56 0.30
C GLY A 128 14.58 -2.28 1.50
N PRO A 129 14.82 -1.58 2.63
CA PRO A 129 15.46 -2.19 3.80
C PRO A 129 14.66 -3.32 4.44
N GLU A 130 13.33 -3.18 4.51
CA GLU A 130 12.45 -4.16 5.16
C GLU A 130 12.43 -5.52 4.45
N VAL A 131 12.59 -5.52 3.12
CA VAL A 131 12.61 -6.74 2.30
C VAL A 131 13.83 -7.59 2.62
N SER A 132 15.00 -6.95 2.73
CA SER A 132 16.26 -7.64 3.05
C SER A 132 16.33 -8.12 4.50
N LEU A 133 15.66 -7.45 5.42
CA LEU A 133 15.70 -7.78 6.85
C LEU A 133 14.82 -8.97 7.23
N ALA A 134 13.78 -9.28 6.46
CA ALA A 134 12.85 -10.36 6.78
C ALA A 134 12.27 -11.04 5.54
N PRO A 135 13.09 -11.59 4.62
CA PRO A 135 12.63 -12.13 3.35
C PRO A 135 11.65 -13.31 3.50
N ASP A 136 11.78 -14.06 4.61
CA ASP A 136 10.89 -15.15 5.00
C ASP A 136 9.42 -14.73 5.24
N ASN A 137 9.16 -13.43 5.43
CA ASN A 137 7.82 -12.90 5.60
C ASN A 137 7.11 -12.62 4.26
N TYR A 138 7.83 -12.71 3.14
CA TYR A 138 7.35 -12.42 1.79
C TYR A 138 7.16 -13.76 1.07
N LEU A 139 5.92 -14.24 1.07
CA LEU A 139 5.57 -15.59 0.64
C LEU A 139 4.40 -15.55 -0.36
N LEU A 140 4.42 -14.65 -1.33
CA LEU A 140 3.31 -14.47 -2.26
C LEU A 140 3.32 -15.52 -3.37
N THR A 141 2.14 -15.96 -3.80
CA THR A 141 2.02 -16.79 -5.01
C THR A 141 1.95 -15.92 -6.28
N ASN A 142 1.34 -14.74 -6.21
CA ASN A 142 1.30 -13.78 -7.31
C ASN A 142 1.46 -12.35 -6.79
N TYR A 143 2.28 -11.55 -7.47
CA TYR A 143 2.61 -10.20 -7.05
C TYR A 143 2.58 -9.20 -8.20
N PHE A 144 1.67 -8.23 -8.13
CA PHE A 144 1.65 -7.06 -9.01
C PHE A 144 2.58 -5.99 -8.43
N CYS A 145 3.70 -5.72 -9.10
CA CYS A 145 4.72 -4.79 -8.65
C CYS A 145 5.02 -3.68 -9.68
N PHE A 146 5.68 -2.62 -9.22
CA PHE A 146 5.91 -1.41 -10.03
C PHE A 146 6.82 -1.66 -11.23
N GLY A 147 7.94 -2.35 -11.03
CA GLY A 147 9.04 -2.41 -12.00
C GLY A 147 9.95 -3.62 -11.77
N ASN A 148 10.84 -3.87 -12.73
CA ASN A 148 11.86 -4.91 -12.62
C ASN A 148 12.76 -4.70 -11.40
N GLU A 149 13.06 -3.45 -11.05
CA GLU A 149 13.81 -3.10 -9.84
C GLU A 149 13.26 -3.73 -8.54
N VAL A 150 11.94 -3.85 -8.41
CA VAL A 150 11.31 -4.49 -7.24
C VAL A 150 11.49 -6.00 -7.31
N LYS A 151 11.29 -6.59 -8.49
CA LYS A 151 11.49 -8.02 -8.71
C LYS A 151 12.94 -8.40 -8.38
N ASP A 152 13.90 -7.67 -8.94
CA ASP A 152 15.32 -7.90 -8.75
C ASP A 152 15.71 -7.78 -7.27
N LEU A 153 15.17 -6.78 -6.56
CA LEU A 153 15.37 -6.63 -5.12
C LEU A 153 14.84 -7.85 -4.35
N TYR A 154 13.59 -8.28 -4.62
CA TYR A 154 12.96 -9.37 -3.89
C TYR A 154 13.66 -10.71 -4.17
N GLU A 155 14.07 -10.95 -5.41
CA GLU A 155 14.85 -12.14 -5.79
C GLU A 155 16.23 -12.13 -5.13
N LYS A 156 16.93 -11.00 -5.15
CA LYS A 156 18.23 -10.82 -4.46
C LYS A 156 18.11 -11.04 -2.95
N SER A 157 17.03 -10.56 -2.34
CA SER A 157 16.74 -10.79 -0.92
C SER A 157 16.22 -12.20 -0.62
N GLN A 158 16.07 -13.08 -1.63
CA GLN A 158 15.57 -14.45 -1.48
C GLN A 158 14.13 -14.52 -0.94
N CYS A 159 13.30 -13.53 -1.24
CA CYS A 159 11.87 -13.57 -0.98
C CYS A 159 11.20 -14.68 -1.80
N GLN A 160 10.16 -15.30 -1.25
CA GLN A 160 9.43 -16.37 -1.92
C GLN A 160 8.20 -15.82 -2.63
N VAL A 161 8.42 -15.28 -3.83
CA VAL A 161 7.33 -14.89 -4.74
C VAL A 161 7.37 -15.80 -5.96
N ASP A 162 6.27 -16.50 -6.25
CA ASP A 162 6.28 -17.46 -7.38
C ASP A 162 6.13 -16.74 -8.73
N ASN A 163 5.25 -15.73 -8.80
CA ASN A 163 4.94 -15.02 -10.04
C ASN A 163 4.96 -13.51 -9.81
N TYR A 164 5.77 -12.81 -10.60
CA TYR A 164 5.81 -11.35 -10.67
C TYR A 164 5.06 -10.84 -11.90
N PHE A 165 4.26 -9.80 -11.71
CA PHE A 165 3.54 -9.09 -12.76
C PHE A 165 3.98 -7.63 -12.70
N ILE A 166 4.83 -7.22 -13.64
CA ILE A 166 5.32 -5.85 -13.72
C ILE A 166 4.24 -4.98 -14.37
N VAL A 167 3.56 -4.16 -13.57
CA VAL A 167 2.36 -3.41 -14.02
C VAL A 167 2.37 -1.93 -13.66
N GLY A 168 3.40 -1.44 -12.97
CA GLY A 168 3.45 -0.05 -12.51
C GLY A 168 2.47 0.23 -11.36
N SER A 169 2.10 1.51 -11.22
CA SER A 169 1.26 1.98 -10.13
C SER A 169 -0.23 1.80 -10.42
N LEU A 170 -0.94 1.07 -9.56
CA LEU A 170 -2.40 0.97 -9.64
C LEU A 170 -3.08 2.35 -9.56
N LYS A 171 -2.57 3.23 -8.68
CA LYS A 171 -3.11 4.58 -8.51
C LYS A 171 -2.90 5.43 -9.74
N ASP A 172 -1.70 5.38 -10.33
CA ASP A 172 -1.43 6.08 -11.58
C ASP A 172 -2.31 5.55 -12.70
N GLY A 173 -2.44 4.23 -12.84
CA GLY A 173 -3.32 3.63 -13.85
C GLY A 173 -4.79 4.06 -13.72
N ILE A 174 -5.31 4.18 -12.49
CA ILE A 174 -6.65 4.72 -12.25
C ILE A 174 -6.72 6.20 -12.62
N TYR A 175 -5.76 6.99 -12.17
CA TYR A 175 -5.67 8.41 -12.48
C TYR A 175 -5.65 8.66 -14.00
N ARG A 176 -4.75 7.99 -14.72
CA ARG A 176 -4.61 8.05 -16.19
C ARG A 176 -5.90 7.65 -16.90
N ARG A 177 -6.61 6.62 -16.41
CA ARG A 177 -7.90 6.20 -16.97
C ARG A 177 -8.98 7.28 -16.82
N ARG A 178 -8.94 8.06 -15.74
CA ARG A 178 -9.90 9.16 -15.50
C ARG A 178 -9.53 10.45 -16.25
N GLN A 179 -8.27 10.60 -16.64
CA GLN A 179 -7.82 11.77 -17.41
C GLN A 179 -8.01 11.51 -18.91
N GLU A 180 -9.18 11.91 -19.42
CA GLU A 180 -9.49 11.86 -20.85
C GLU A 180 -8.83 13.01 -21.64
N ILE A 181 -8.39 14.07 -20.95
CA ILE A 181 -7.87 15.31 -21.53
C ILE A 181 -6.45 15.56 -21.02
N ALA A 182 -5.58 16.07 -21.89
CA ALA A 182 -4.25 16.50 -21.51
C ALA A 182 -4.30 17.56 -20.40
N VAL A 183 -3.52 17.35 -19.33
CA VAL A 183 -3.39 18.31 -18.24
C VAL A 183 -2.56 19.50 -18.73
N PRO A 184 -3.07 20.74 -18.64
CA PRO A 184 -2.30 21.90 -19.06
C PRO A 184 -1.09 22.08 -18.13
N GLN A 185 0.05 22.41 -18.73
CA GLN A 185 1.26 22.71 -17.99
C GLN A 185 1.10 24.04 -17.25
N LYS A 186 1.17 23.99 -15.92
CA LYS A 186 1.00 25.13 -15.00
C LYS A 186 2.30 25.54 -14.31
N TYR A 187 3.22 24.59 -14.13
CA TYR A 187 4.45 24.81 -13.37
C TYR A 187 5.67 24.32 -14.16
N ASP A 188 6.83 24.92 -13.92
CA ASP A 188 8.09 24.38 -14.42
C ASP A 188 8.57 23.22 -13.53
N ILE A 189 8.41 23.35 -12.21
CA ILE A 189 8.88 22.35 -11.24
C ILE A 189 7.76 21.97 -10.24
N CYS A 190 7.57 20.68 -10.00
CA CYS A 190 6.80 20.15 -8.88
C CYS A 190 7.72 19.45 -7.89
N PHE A 191 7.73 19.92 -6.64
CA PHE A 191 8.39 19.22 -5.54
C PHE A 191 7.40 18.29 -4.83
N LEU A 192 7.70 16.98 -4.77
CA LEU A 192 6.89 16.03 -4.01
C LEU A 192 7.29 16.04 -2.54
N SER A 193 6.36 16.43 -1.68
CA SER A 193 6.57 16.34 -0.25
C SER A 193 6.72 14.90 0.21
N GLN A 194 7.63 14.68 1.16
CA GLN A 194 7.73 13.44 1.93
C GLN A 194 7.59 13.69 3.43
N PHE A 195 6.99 14.83 3.79
CA PHE A 195 6.82 15.25 5.17
C PHE A 195 6.03 14.22 5.97
N ARG A 196 6.58 13.82 7.11
CA ARG A 196 5.85 13.11 8.17
C ARG A 196 6.35 13.68 9.48
N GLU A 197 5.45 14.10 10.37
CA GLU A 197 5.83 14.74 11.63
C GLU A 197 6.84 13.90 12.43
N ALA A 198 6.59 12.59 12.53
CA ALA A 198 7.49 11.65 13.20
C ALA A 198 8.92 11.64 12.65
N ARG A 199 9.10 11.90 11.34
CA ARG A 199 10.40 11.91 10.67
C ARG A 199 11.06 13.30 10.68
N PHE A 200 10.27 14.36 10.68
CA PHE A 200 10.74 15.74 10.45
C PHE A 200 10.84 16.60 11.72
N GLU A 201 10.08 16.29 12.76
CA GLU A 201 10.04 17.11 13.99
C GLU A 201 10.53 16.33 15.22
N HIS A 202 10.38 15.00 15.26
CA HIS A 202 10.73 14.21 16.43
C HIS A 202 12.13 13.58 16.42
N GLY A 203 12.96 13.87 15.40
CA GLY A 203 14.35 13.38 15.31
C GLY A 203 14.53 11.85 15.39
N SER A 204 13.44 11.09 15.33
CA SER A 204 13.37 9.72 15.84
C SER A 204 13.30 8.65 14.76
N SER A 205 13.27 9.01 13.47
CA SER A 205 13.28 8.00 12.42
C SER A 205 14.69 7.47 12.18
N ARG A 206 15.04 6.38 12.89
CA ARG A 206 16.22 5.55 12.58
C ARG A 206 16.23 5.05 11.13
N GLU A 207 15.07 5.00 10.48
CA GLU A 207 14.88 4.46 9.13
C GLU A 207 15.39 5.37 7.99
N MET A 208 15.41 6.69 8.18
CA MET A 208 15.85 7.64 7.16
C MET A 208 16.57 8.85 7.78
N PRO A 209 17.75 8.65 8.41
CA PRO A 209 18.55 9.75 8.92
C PRO A 209 18.93 10.67 7.75
N GLY A 210 18.63 11.97 7.86
CA GLY A 210 18.93 12.94 6.82
C GLY A 210 17.81 13.26 5.84
N LEU A 211 16.65 12.57 5.88
CA LEU A 211 15.54 12.91 4.97
C LEU A 211 15.10 14.38 5.12
N ARG A 212 15.03 14.85 6.36
CA ARG A 212 14.67 16.23 6.69
C ARG A 212 15.72 17.21 6.17
N GLU A 213 16.99 16.96 6.47
CA GLU A 213 18.12 17.81 6.09
C GLU A 213 18.26 17.88 4.57
N ASN A 214 18.15 16.74 3.88
CA ASN A 214 18.14 16.67 2.42
C ASN A 214 16.94 17.40 1.82
N THR A 215 15.76 17.31 2.47
CA THR A 215 14.57 18.06 2.02
C THR A 215 14.81 19.56 2.13
N ILE A 216 15.38 20.04 3.25
CA ILE A 216 15.68 21.46 3.43
C ILE A 216 16.70 21.93 2.38
N LEU A 217 17.80 21.21 2.23
CA LEU A 217 18.84 21.53 1.26
C LEU A 217 18.28 21.60 -0.17
N LEU A 218 17.49 20.60 -0.56
CA LEU A 218 16.88 20.53 -1.88
C LEU A 218 15.88 21.66 -2.11
N LEU A 219 15.07 22.02 -1.11
CA LEU A 219 14.18 23.18 -1.19
C LEU A 219 14.96 24.48 -1.37
N ASP A 220 16.10 24.66 -0.70
CA ASP A 220 16.94 25.86 -0.86
C ASP A 220 17.49 25.95 -2.29
N TYR A 221 17.95 24.83 -2.86
CA TYR A 221 18.39 24.77 -4.26
C TYR A 221 17.25 25.08 -5.24
N ILE A 222 16.08 24.47 -5.08
CA ILE A 222 14.91 24.70 -5.95
C ILE A 222 14.51 26.17 -5.90
N GLN A 223 14.41 26.76 -4.69
CA GLN A 223 14.04 28.16 -4.52
C GLN A 223 15.03 29.10 -5.20
N ARG A 224 16.33 28.89 -5.00
CA ARG A 224 17.38 29.70 -5.62
C ARG A 224 17.32 29.58 -7.15
N PHE A 225 17.28 28.35 -7.66
CA PHE A 225 17.23 28.07 -9.09
C PHE A 225 16.00 28.69 -9.77
N CYS A 226 14.81 28.54 -9.17
CA CYS A 226 13.59 29.13 -9.70
C CYS A 226 13.61 30.66 -9.69
N ARG A 227 14.22 31.27 -8.66
CA ARG A 227 14.36 32.73 -8.59
C ARG A 227 15.32 33.25 -9.66
N GLU A 228 16.47 32.63 -9.83
CA GLU A 228 17.50 33.04 -10.80
C GLU A 228 17.05 32.89 -12.25
N ASN A 229 16.17 31.91 -12.53
CA ASN A 229 15.70 31.61 -13.89
C ASN A 229 14.24 32.03 -14.14
N ASN A 230 13.62 32.77 -13.20
CA ASN A 230 12.22 33.18 -13.26
C ASN A 230 11.24 32.03 -13.56
N LEU A 231 11.44 30.88 -12.91
CA LEU A 231 10.62 29.68 -13.07
C LEU A 231 9.50 29.62 -12.02
N SER A 232 8.39 29.02 -12.42
CA SER A 232 7.25 28.71 -11.56
C SER A 232 7.41 27.33 -10.93
N TRP A 233 6.97 27.16 -9.69
CA TRP A 233 7.00 25.86 -9.04
C TRP A 233 5.91 25.68 -7.99
N CYS A 234 5.57 24.42 -7.73
CA CYS A 234 4.61 24.04 -6.70
C CYS A 234 5.15 22.94 -5.79
N ILE A 235 4.48 22.74 -4.66
CA ILE A 235 4.70 21.62 -3.75
C ILE A 235 3.45 20.75 -3.79
N ALA A 236 3.60 19.48 -4.18
CA ALA A 236 2.54 18.51 -4.00
C ALA A 236 2.65 17.88 -2.61
N GLY A 237 1.62 18.09 -1.80
CA GLY A 237 1.49 17.52 -0.47
C GLY A 237 1.39 16.01 -0.51
N SER A 238 1.66 15.39 0.64
CA SER A 238 1.71 13.93 0.78
C SER A 238 0.97 13.41 2.01
N CYS A 239 0.65 14.30 2.95
CA CYS A 239 -0.03 13.94 4.17
C CYS A 239 -1.53 13.73 3.94
N LYS A 240 -2.11 12.90 4.81
CA LYS A 240 -3.57 12.79 4.95
C LYS A 240 -4.13 14.04 5.63
N PRO A 241 -5.46 14.29 5.55
CA PRO A 241 -6.07 15.50 6.09
C PRO A 241 -5.69 15.84 7.54
N GLN A 242 -5.50 14.84 8.41
CA GLN A 242 -5.13 15.05 9.81
C GLN A 242 -3.73 15.66 10.02
N GLU A 243 -2.80 15.48 9.08
CA GLU A 243 -1.43 16.00 9.15
C GLU A 243 -1.19 17.18 8.20
N LEU A 244 -2.13 17.46 7.29
CA LEU A 244 -2.03 18.51 6.27
C LEU A 244 -1.65 19.87 6.86
N ALA A 245 -2.30 20.29 7.94
CA ALA A 245 -2.01 21.58 8.58
C ALA A 245 -0.58 21.65 9.15
N LYS A 246 0.03 20.52 9.51
CA LYS A 246 1.42 20.47 10.00
C LYS A 246 2.39 20.52 8.82
N GLU A 247 2.13 19.74 7.77
CA GLU A 247 2.89 19.75 6.52
C GLU A 247 2.93 21.16 5.92
N TYR A 248 1.77 21.78 5.73
CA TYR A 248 1.65 23.13 5.17
C TYR A 248 2.44 24.17 5.98
N ARG A 249 2.29 24.19 7.31
CA ARG A 249 3.06 25.09 8.19
C ARG A 249 4.56 24.82 8.17
N TRP A 250 4.97 23.57 7.97
CA TRP A 250 6.39 23.22 7.87
C TRP A 250 7.04 23.85 6.63
N PHE A 251 6.35 23.80 5.49
CA PHE A 251 6.81 24.44 4.25
C PHE A 251 6.72 25.97 4.34
N LEU A 252 5.59 26.53 4.79
CA LEU A 252 5.43 27.99 4.89
C LEU A 252 6.56 28.68 5.67
N ARG A 253 7.08 28.05 6.73
CA ARG A 253 8.19 28.59 7.53
C ARG A 253 9.54 28.60 6.80
N ARG A 254 9.67 27.92 5.66
CA ARG A 254 10.91 27.71 4.91
C ARG A 254 10.89 28.32 3.51
N LEU A 255 9.72 28.70 3.03
CA LEU A 255 9.59 29.34 1.73
C LEU A 255 9.92 30.82 1.82
N SER A 256 10.88 31.25 1.02
CA SER A 256 11.26 32.65 0.80
C SER A 256 10.26 33.41 -0.07
N ARG A 257 9.48 32.68 -0.87
CA ARG A 257 8.50 33.17 -1.84
C ARG A 257 7.08 32.81 -1.40
N LYS A 258 6.16 33.78 -1.47
CA LYS A 258 4.74 33.58 -1.10
C LYS A 258 3.86 33.09 -2.26
N ASP A 259 4.38 33.14 -3.49
CA ASP A 259 3.67 32.74 -4.71
C ASP A 259 3.83 31.25 -5.05
N VAL A 260 4.49 30.48 -4.20
CA VAL A 260 4.62 29.02 -4.35
C VAL A 260 3.29 28.36 -3.99
N ALA A 261 2.70 27.66 -4.95
CA ALA A 261 1.47 26.91 -4.72
C ALA A 261 1.73 25.64 -3.90
N PHE A 262 0.94 25.42 -2.85
CA PHE A 262 0.90 24.14 -2.13
C PHE A 262 -0.37 23.39 -2.50
N ILE A 263 -0.23 22.21 -3.10
CA ILE A 263 -1.33 21.38 -3.58
C ILE A 263 -1.54 20.24 -2.58
N PRO A 264 -2.59 20.26 -1.75
CA PRO A 264 -2.82 19.20 -0.76
C PRO A 264 -3.10 17.86 -1.44
N ASN A 265 -2.64 16.76 -0.84
CA ASN A 265 -2.93 15.41 -1.32
C ASN A 265 -4.42 15.10 -1.13
N ASP A 266 -5.11 14.93 -2.25
CA ASP A 266 -6.47 14.44 -2.33
C ASP A 266 -6.49 13.14 -3.14
N GLU A 267 -6.72 12.04 -2.41
CA GLU A 267 -6.76 10.69 -2.96
C GLU A 267 -7.97 10.45 -3.87
N VAL A 268 -9.04 11.25 -3.77
CA VAL A 268 -10.25 11.10 -4.59
C VAL A 268 -10.02 11.70 -5.98
N THR A 269 -9.42 12.89 -6.02
CA THR A 269 -9.15 13.62 -7.26
C THR A 269 -7.76 13.35 -7.85
N PHE A 270 -6.90 12.64 -7.12
CA PHE A 270 -5.50 12.41 -7.47
C PHE A 270 -4.71 13.71 -7.66
N SER A 271 -4.93 14.71 -6.81
CA SER A 271 -4.34 16.05 -6.93
C SER A 271 -2.82 16.05 -7.05
N THR A 272 -2.11 15.15 -6.36
CA THR A 272 -0.64 14.99 -6.48
C THR A 272 -0.23 14.52 -7.87
N TYR A 273 -0.97 13.60 -8.49
CA TYR A 273 -0.70 13.15 -9.86
C TYR A 273 -1.00 14.26 -10.87
N GLN A 274 -2.07 15.02 -10.65
CA GLN A 274 -2.37 16.20 -11.45
C GLN A 274 -1.27 17.27 -11.34
N ALA A 275 -0.73 17.49 -10.14
CA ALA A 275 0.38 18.42 -9.92
C ALA A 275 1.62 17.99 -10.70
N ILE A 276 1.97 16.70 -10.65
CA ILE A 276 3.06 16.09 -11.42
C ILE A 276 2.87 16.33 -12.92
N ASP A 277 1.71 15.97 -13.48
CA ASP A 277 1.45 16.13 -14.91
C ASP A 277 1.34 17.57 -15.37
N SER A 278 0.91 18.47 -14.48
CA SER A 278 0.88 19.91 -14.76
C SER A 278 2.27 20.57 -14.68
N SER A 279 3.33 19.79 -14.48
CA SER A 279 4.70 20.28 -14.28
C SER A 279 5.69 19.70 -15.28
N ARG A 280 6.68 20.49 -15.70
CA ARG A 280 7.71 20.02 -16.66
C ARG A 280 8.70 19.06 -16.04
N LEU A 281 9.04 19.29 -14.77
CA LEU A 281 9.98 18.50 -14.00
C LEU A 281 9.39 18.21 -12.62
N THR A 282 9.47 16.96 -12.19
CA THR A 282 9.12 16.56 -10.83
C THR A 282 10.38 16.17 -10.07
N ILE A 283 10.50 16.64 -8.83
CA ILE A 283 11.65 16.40 -7.96
C ILE A 283 11.15 15.76 -6.66
N THR A 284 11.77 14.66 -6.26
CA THR A 284 11.55 13.96 -4.99
C THR A 284 12.87 13.38 -4.50
N ILE A 285 12.99 13.10 -3.20
CA ILE A 285 14.15 12.37 -2.67
C ILE A 285 13.99 10.87 -2.89
N SER A 286 12.84 10.31 -2.47
CA SER A 286 12.58 8.88 -2.54
C SER A 286 11.07 8.53 -2.46
N SER A 287 10.19 9.40 -2.99
CA SER A 287 8.78 9.03 -3.10
C SER A 287 8.63 7.90 -4.10
N THR A 288 7.65 7.03 -3.83
CA THR A 288 7.10 6.09 -4.82
C THR A 288 6.02 6.80 -5.63
#